data_AF-A0A3C0GKU2-F1
#
_entry.id   AF-A0A3C0GKU2-F1
#
_cell.length_a   1.000
_cell.length_b   1.000
_cell.length_c   1.000
_cell.angle_alpha   90.00
_cell.angle_beta   90.00
_cell.angle_gamma   90.00
#
_symmetry.space_group_name_H-M   'P 1'
#
loop_
_entity.id
_entity.type
_entity.pdbx_description
1 polymer ?
#
loop_
_entity_poly.entity_id
_entity_poly.type
_entity_poly.pdbx_seq_one_letter_code
_entity_poly.pdbx_strand_id
1 'polypeptide(L)'
;MPIMKRIFRVIIPLLLLSLFSLITIKIIEKVNTKKITAERIQKLPDFNLKTIDGSDFTKTHLSKKLPIVLIYFHSTCEYCQDEAQQISDNFKA
;
A
#
# COMPACT_ATOMS: atom_id res chain seq x y z
N MET A 1 24.72 35.43 -39.91
CA MET A 1 25.04 34.62 -38.70
C MET A 1 24.90 33.15 -39.09
N PRO A 2 25.95 32.31 -38.96
CA PRO A 2 26.06 31.04 -39.69
C PRO A 2 24.96 30.04 -39.32
N ILE A 3 24.45 29.33 -40.33
CA ILE A 3 23.29 28.42 -40.31
C ILE A 3 23.39 27.38 -39.17
N MET A 4 24.60 26.92 -38.85
CA MET A 4 24.89 25.98 -37.76
C MET A 4 24.48 26.48 -36.37
N LYS A 5 24.61 27.79 -36.10
CA LYS A 5 24.21 28.39 -34.80
C LYS A 5 22.69 28.50 -34.66
N ARG A 6 21.94 28.60 -35.76
CA ARG A 6 20.46 28.60 -35.75
C ARG A 6 19.89 27.22 -35.48
N ILE A 7 20.49 26.18 -36.07
CA ILE A 7 20.06 24.79 -35.89
C ILE A 7 20.27 24.35 -34.42
N PHE A 8 21.45 24.62 -33.85
CA PHE A 8 21.71 24.34 -32.43
C PHE A 8 20.76 25.07 -31.48
N ARG A 9 20.35 26.29 -31.83
CA ARG A 9 19.39 27.09 -31.04
C ARG A 9 18.00 26.47 -30.96
N VAL A 10 17.64 25.61 -31.92
CA VAL A 10 16.33 24.94 -31.98
C VAL A 10 16.41 23.48 -31.53
N ILE A 11 17.47 22.76 -31.91
CA ILE A 11 17.63 21.34 -31.54
C ILE A 11 17.85 21.16 -30.04
N ILE A 12 18.68 22.00 -29.40
CA ILE A 12 18.95 21.89 -27.96
C ILE A 12 17.66 21.98 -27.14
N PRO A 13 16.79 23.00 -27.28
CA PRO A 13 15.57 23.08 -26.49
C PRO A 13 14.59 21.96 -26.83
N LEU A 14 14.53 21.51 -28.10
CA LEU A 14 13.67 20.40 -28.50
C LEU A 14 14.08 19.09 -27.80
N LEU A 15 15.39 18.84 -27.71
CA LEU A 15 15.96 17.65 -27.09
C LEU A 15 15.78 17.67 -25.56
N LEU A 16 15.92 18.86 -24.94
CA LEU A 16 15.60 19.06 -23.53
C LEU A 16 14.11 18.83 -23.24
N LEU A 17 13.22 19.32 -24.10
CA LEU A 17 11.77 19.11 -23.96
C LEU A 17 11.41 17.61 -24.02
N SER A 18 12.00 16.90 -24.98
CA SER A 18 11.82 15.46 -25.13
C SER A 18 12.29 14.70 -23.88
N LEU A 19 13.47 15.02 -23.37
CA LEU A 19 14.00 14.41 -22.16
C LEU A 19 13.11 14.69 -20.94
N PHE A 20 12.61 15.91 -20.81
CA PHE A 20 11.71 16.30 -19.72
C PHE A 20 10.39 15.52 -19.77
N SER A 21 9.82 15.33 -20.96
CA SER A 21 8.59 14.55 -21.16
C SER A 21 8.78 13.07 -20.78
N LEU A 22 9.92 12.47 -21.10
CA LEU A 22 10.21 11.09 -20.71
C LEU A 22 10.32 10.94 -19.18
N ILE A 23 10.93 11.92 -18.51
CA ILE A 23 11.08 11.92 -17.05
C ILE A 23 9.72 12.07 -16.37
N THR A 24 8.86 12.97 -16.85
CA THR A 24 7.54 13.18 -16.23
C THR A 24 6.63 11.96 -16.35
N ILE A 25 6.62 11.27 -17.49
CA ILE A 25 5.84 10.02 -17.66
C ILE A 25 6.28 8.96 -16.64
N LYS A 26 7.59 8.73 -16.50
CA LYS A 26 8.13 7.75 -15.54
C LYS A 26 7.80 8.09 -14.09
N ILE A 27 7.76 9.37 -13.73
CA ILE A 27 7.37 9.82 -12.39
C ILE A 27 5.88 9.53 -12.16
N ILE A 28 5.01 9.84 -13.13
CA ILE A 28 3.56 9.62 -13.00
C ILE A 28 3.24 8.12 -12.84
N GLU A 29 3.86 7.24 -13.63
CA GLU A 29 3.68 5.78 -13.49
C GLU A 29 4.10 5.27 -12.11
N LYS A 30 5.23 5.75 -11.59
CA LYS A 30 5.74 5.39 -10.27
C LYS A 30 4.87 5.93 -9.13
N VAL A 31 4.20 7.07 -9.32
CA VAL A 31 3.27 7.64 -8.35
C VAL A 31 1.91 6.92 -8.39
N ASN A 32 1.41 6.59 -9.58
CA ASN A 32 0.12 5.91 -9.73
C ASN A 32 0.15 4.48 -9.19
N THR A 33 1.24 3.75 -9.41
CA THR A 33 1.44 2.42 -8.82
C THR A 33 1.47 2.46 -7.29
N LYS A 34 2.04 3.51 -6.70
CA LYS A 34 2.02 3.71 -5.24
C LYS A 34 0.65 4.18 -4.71
N LYS A 35 -0.10 4.99 -5.47
CA LYS A 35 -1.46 5.40 -5.09
C LYS A 35 -2.39 4.21 -4.94
N ILE A 36 -2.37 3.26 -5.87
CA ILE A 36 -3.25 2.09 -5.81
C ILE A 36 -2.97 1.23 -4.57
N THR A 37 -1.69 1.06 -4.19
CA THR A 37 -1.32 0.34 -2.97
C THR A 37 -1.66 1.15 -1.72
N ALA A 38 -1.39 2.45 -1.69
CA ALA A 38 -1.69 3.31 -0.55
C ALA A 38 -3.20 3.45 -0.30
N GLU A 39 -4.02 3.52 -1.36
CA GLU A 39 -5.48 3.59 -1.26
C GLU A 39 -6.10 2.27 -0.79
N ARG A 40 -5.52 1.13 -1.16
CA ARG A 40 -5.91 -0.18 -0.60
C ARG A 40 -5.51 -0.34 0.87
N ILE A 41 -4.38 0.22 1.30
CA ILE A 41 -3.95 0.17 2.71
C ILE A 41 -4.79 1.12 3.59
N GLN A 42 -5.35 2.20 3.02
CA GLN A 42 -6.17 3.17 3.76
C GLN A 42 -7.49 2.60 4.29
N LYS A 43 -8.02 1.53 3.71
CA LYS A 43 -9.30 0.94 4.12
C LYS A 43 -9.12 -0.55 4.32
N LEU A 44 -9.55 -1.04 5.50
CA LEU A 44 -9.63 -2.47 5.75
C LEU A 44 -10.47 -3.13 4.62
N PRO A 45 -9.91 -4.08 3.87
CA PRO A 45 -10.63 -4.72 2.78
C PRO A 45 -11.83 -5.50 3.32
N ASP A 46 -12.79 -5.78 2.46
CA ASP A 46 -13.85 -6.71 2.82
C ASP A 46 -13.26 -8.12 2.89
N PHE A 47 -13.63 -8.86 3.93
CA PHE A 47 -13.15 -10.21 4.18
C PHE A 47 -14.29 -11.11 4.66
N ASN A 48 -14.12 -12.41 4.41
CA ASN A 48 -14.93 -13.46 5.00
C ASN A 48 -13.99 -14.53 5.56
N LEU A 49 -13.95 -14.64 6.88
CA LEU A 49 -13.14 -15.58 7.62
C LEU A 49 -14.05 -16.55 8.37
N LYS A 50 -13.54 -17.74 8.65
CA LYS A 50 -14.21 -18.68 9.55
C LYS A 50 -13.70 -18.47 10.97
N THR A 51 -14.60 -18.42 11.93
CA THR A 51 -14.26 -18.55 13.34
C THR A 51 -13.84 -20.00 13.65
N ILE A 52 -13.36 -20.23 14.88
CA ILE A 52 -12.98 -21.58 15.35
C ILE A 52 -14.19 -22.53 15.36
N ASP A 53 -15.39 -22.02 15.63
CA ASP A 53 -16.68 -22.74 15.57
C ASP A 53 -17.26 -22.88 14.14
N GLY A 54 -16.60 -22.31 13.13
CA GLY A 54 -17.00 -22.44 11.72
C GLY A 54 -18.08 -21.46 11.25
N SER A 55 -18.49 -20.51 12.10
CA SER A 55 -19.38 -19.42 11.71
C SER A 55 -18.63 -18.39 10.85
N ASP A 56 -19.40 -17.62 10.05
CA ASP A 56 -18.84 -16.59 9.18
C ASP A 56 -18.52 -15.33 9.99
N PHE A 57 -17.29 -14.85 9.85
CA PHE A 57 -16.81 -13.61 10.45
C PHE A 57 -16.36 -12.64 9.35
N THR A 58 -17.01 -11.50 9.31
CA THR A 58 -16.82 -10.47 8.28
C THR A 58 -16.60 -9.10 8.92
N LYS A 59 -16.21 -8.12 8.10
CA LYS A 59 -16.02 -6.73 8.52
C LYS A 59 -17.21 -6.10 9.25
N THR A 60 -18.44 -6.57 9.02
CA THR A 60 -19.64 -6.05 9.70
C THR A 60 -19.69 -6.42 11.19
N HIS A 61 -18.97 -7.47 11.58
CA HIS A 61 -18.89 -7.94 12.97
C HIS A 61 -17.86 -7.15 13.80
N LEU A 62 -17.04 -6.30 13.17
CA LEU A 62 -16.05 -5.47 13.84
C LEU A 62 -16.70 -4.28 14.55
N SER A 63 -16.28 -4.01 15.79
CA SER A 63 -16.73 -2.83 16.53
C SER A 63 -16.21 -1.55 15.88
N LYS A 64 -17.12 -0.62 15.55
CA LYS A 64 -16.75 0.69 14.97
C LYS A 64 -16.22 1.69 16.00
N LYS A 65 -16.31 1.37 17.30
CA LYS A 65 -16.00 2.29 18.40
C LYS A 65 -14.63 2.05 19.03
N LEU A 66 -14.00 0.92 18.73
CA LEU A 66 -12.75 0.50 19.34
C LEU A 66 -11.65 0.34 18.27
N PRO A 67 -10.40 0.69 18.58
CA PRO A 67 -9.26 0.29 17.76
C PRO A 67 -9.20 -1.24 17.67
N ILE A 68 -8.85 -1.76 16.49
CA ILE A 68 -8.78 -3.20 16.22
C ILE A 68 -7.39 -3.54 15.73
N VAL A 69 -6.80 -4.56 16.33
CA VAL A 69 -5.52 -5.14 15.90
C VAL A 69 -5.80 -6.56 15.41
N LEU A 70 -5.40 -6.83 14.16
CA LEU A 70 -5.51 -8.16 13.55
C LEU A 70 -4.13 -8.82 13.60
N ILE A 71 -4.01 -9.91 14.36
CA ILE A 71 -2.75 -10.65 14.52
C ILE A 71 -2.86 -11.94 13.71
N TYR A 72 -1.96 -12.09 12.73
CA TYR A 72 -1.90 -13.28 11.88
C TYR A 72 -0.72 -14.16 12.29
N PHE A 73 -1.01 -15.41 12.67
CA PHE A 73 -0.01 -16.37 13.10
C PHE A 73 -0.40 -17.80 12.72
N HIS A 74 0.58 -18.70 12.70
CA HIS A 74 0.34 -20.13 12.51
C HIS A 74 -0.06 -20.77 13.85
N SER A 75 -1.11 -21.59 13.85
CA SER A 75 -1.63 -22.24 15.06
C SER A 75 -0.62 -23.19 15.73
N THR A 76 0.38 -23.68 15.02
CA THR A 76 1.41 -24.61 15.52
C THR A 76 2.70 -23.93 15.97
N CYS A 77 2.76 -22.59 15.93
CA CYS A 77 3.93 -21.82 16.35
C CYS A 77 3.91 -21.65 17.88
N GLU A 78 4.84 -22.28 18.59
CA GLU A 78 4.94 -22.24 20.06
C GLU A 78 5.07 -20.80 20.58
N TYR A 79 6.03 -20.03 20.05
CA TYR A 79 6.22 -18.62 20.41
C TYR A 79 4.94 -17.78 20.19
N CYS A 80 4.21 -18.04 19.10
CA CYS A 80 2.99 -17.30 18.79
C CYS A 80 1.84 -17.67 19.75
N GLN A 81 1.81 -18.90 20.25
CA GLN A 81 0.84 -19.32 21.27
C GLN A 81 1.14 -18.63 22.61
N ASP A 82 2.41 -18.59 23.01
CA ASP A 82 2.83 -17.90 24.23
C ASP A 82 2.53 -16.39 24.16
N GLU A 83 2.79 -15.76 23.02
CA GLU A 83 2.43 -14.36 22.77
C GLU A 83 0.92 -14.14 22.84
N ALA A 84 0.12 -15.02 22.21
CA ALA A 84 -1.33 -14.92 22.25
C ALA A 84 -1.88 -15.05 23.68
N GLN A 85 -1.30 -15.94 24.49
CA GLN A 85 -1.66 -16.10 25.90
C GLN A 85 -1.34 -14.84 26.70
N GLN A 86 -0.13 -14.28 26.54
CA GLN A 86 0.27 -13.05 27.22
C GLN A 86 -0.64 -11.86 26.85
N ILE A 87 -1.05 -11.76 25.58
CA ILE A 87 -2.02 -10.74 25.15
C ILE A 87 -3.35 -10.97 25.86
N SER A 88 -3.86 -12.20 25.87
CA SER A 88 -5.12 -12.55 26.54
C SER A 88 -5.09 -12.20 28.04
N ASP A 89 -3.99 -12.48 28.73
CA ASP A 89 -3.87 -12.25 30.17
C ASP A 89 -3.82 -10.76 30.54
N ASN A 90 -3.33 -9.92 29.63
CA ASN A 90 -3.18 -8.48 29.83
C ASN A 90 -4.27 -7.64 29.16
N PHE A 91 -5.10 -8.24 28.32
CA PHE A 91 -6.18 -7.55 27.65
C PHE A 91 -7.35 -7.33 28.60
N LYS A 92 -7.51 -6.09 29.07
CA LYS A 92 -8.68 -5.65 29.83
C LYS A 92 -9.70 -5.07 28.85
N ALA A 93 -10.74 -5.84 28.56
CA ALA A 93 -11.88 -5.42 27.73
C ALA A 93 -12.77 -4.40 28.45
#